data_AF-A0A533U3R6-F1
#
_entry.id   AF-A0A533U3R6-F1
#
_cell.length_a   1.000
_cell.length_b   1.000
_cell.length_c   1.000
_cell.angle_alpha   90.00
_cell.angle_beta   90.00
_cell.angle_gamma   90.00
#
_symmetry.space_group_name_H-M   'P 1'
#
loop_
_entity.id
_entity.type
_entity.pdbx_description
1 polymer ?
#
loop_
_entity_poly.entity_id
_entity_poly.type
_entity_poly.pdbx_seq_one_letter_code
_entity_poly.pdbx_strand_id
1 'polypeptide(L)'
;MRELIDFFRRAVVSPEFLVVVLSVWVLFAEPQWLGIVTKILAGAPEGVKYISLVPVAVAVWSIQQSKAILFPAEDTKGILQQWPKFQKLKERVIIGLLFQAVFCALGIGAWIISPSLSNGTAVIVMGMSIAGALVGASTFYLAGIMSAEITKHHATKI
;
A
#
# COMPACT_ATOMS: atom_id res chain seq x y z
N MET A 1 -2.62 -17.03 -20.16
CA MET A 1 -3.35 -17.50 -18.96
C MET A 1 -2.43 -17.79 -17.77
N ARG A 2 -1.33 -18.56 -17.92
CA ARG A 2 -0.42 -18.86 -16.78
C ARG A 2 0.21 -17.61 -16.13
N GLU A 3 0.65 -16.65 -16.94
CA GLU A 3 1.24 -15.40 -16.41
C GLU A 3 0.24 -14.52 -15.65
N LEU A 4 -1.03 -14.49 -16.09
CA LEU A 4 -2.11 -13.79 -15.39
C LEU A 4 -2.39 -14.43 -14.02
N ILE A 5 -2.43 -15.76 -13.96
CA ILE A 5 -2.61 -16.51 -12.71
C ILE A 5 -1.44 -16.24 -11.76
N ASP A 6 -0.21 -16.22 -12.26
CA ASP A 6 0.97 -15.91 -11.45
C ASP A 6 0.97 -14.46 -10.94
N PHE A 7 0.45 -13.53 -11.73
CA PHE A 7 0.24 -12.14 -11.31
C PHE A 7 -0.77 -12.06 -10.15
N PHE A 8 -1.94 -12.68 -10.28
CA PHE A 8 -2.95 -12.71 -9.21
C PHE A 8 -2.46 -13.44 -7.96
N ARG A 9 -1.77 -14.57 -8.12
CA ARG A 9 -1.18 -15.30 -6.99
C ARG A 9 -0.21 -14.43 -6.19
N ARG A 10 0.58 -13.60 -6.87
CA ARG A 10 1.50 -12.65 -6.24
C ARG A 10 0.76 -11.52 -5.50
N ALA A 11 -0.37 -11.08 -6.03
CA ALA A 11 -1.22 -10.11 -5.33
C ALA A 11 -1.91 -10.72 -4.10
N VAL A 12 -2.32 -11.99 -4.15
CA VAL A 12 -2.97 -12.68 -3.01
C VAL A 12 -1.98 -13.00 -1.90
N VAL A 13 -0.76 -13.41 -2.25
CA VAL A 13 0.31 -13.68 -1.28
C VAL A 13 1.11 -12.40 -1.04
N SER A 14 0.43 -11.33 -0.63
CA SER A 14 1.04 -10.05 -0.29
C SER A 14 0.57 -9.59 1.09
N PRO A 15 1.42 -8.85 1.85
CA PRO A 15 1.00 -8.29 3.14
C PRO A 15 -0.16 -7.31 3.01
N GLU A 16 -0.29 -6.61 1.88
CA GLU A 16 -1.40 -5.71 1.59
C GLU A 16 -2.73 -6.47 1.47
N PHE A 17 -2.72 -7.65 0.85
CA PHE A 17 -3.92 -8.50 0.75
C PHE A 17 -4.40 -9.00 2.11
N LEU A 18 -3.48 -9.26 3.05
CA LEU A 18 -3.87 -9.62 4.43
C LEU A 18 -4.68 -8.50 5.09
N VAL A 19 -4.34 -7.23 4.86
CA VAL A 19 -5.11 -6.10 5.38
C VAL A 19 -6.53 -6.10 4.80
N VAL A 20 -6.68 -6.40 3.50
CA VAL A 20 -8.00 -6.52 2.87
C VAL A 20 -8.81 -7.64 3.51
N VAL A 21 -8.23 -8.83 3.66
CA VAL A 21 -8.92 -9.98 4.27
C VAL A 21 -9.34 -9.69 5.71
N LEU A 22 -8.45 -9.11 6.52
CA LEU A 22 -8.76 -8.73 7.91
C LEU A 22 -9.88 -7.69 7.97
N SER A 23 -9.86 -6.72 7.06
CA SER A 23 -10.89 -5.66 7.02
C SER A 23 -12.25 -6.22 6.62
N VAL A 24 -12.28 -7.14 5.65
CA VAL A 24 -13.50 -7.88 5.26
C VAL A 24 -14.01 -8.72 6.43
N TRP A 25 -13.12 -9.41 7.15
CA TRP A 25 -13.51 -10.17 8.33
C TRP A 25 -14.13 -9.29 9.42
N VAL A 26 -13.53 -8.12 9.70
CA VAL A 26 -14.08 -7.16 10.67
C VAL A 26 -15.44 -6.63 10.23
N LEU A 27 -15.66 -6.41 8.93
CA LEU A 27 -16.97 -6.02 8.39
C LEU A 27 -18.05 -7.05 8.71
N PHE A 28 -17.76 -8.35 8.60
CA PHE A 28 -18.74 -9.40 8.91
C PHE A 28 -18.87 -9.70 10.40
N ALA A 29 -17.83 -9.48 11.20
CA ALA A 29 -17.84 -9.75 12.63
C ALA A 29 -18.57 -8.69 13.46
N GLU A 30 -18.78 -7.49 12.90
CA GLU A 30 -19.43 -6.34 13.54
C GLU A 30 -19.07 -6.15 15.03
N PRO A 31 -17.79 -5.99 15.36
CA PRO A 31 -17.38 -6.02 16.75
C PRO A 31 -17.87 -4.79 17.51
N GLN A 32 -18.25 -4.96 18.78
CA GLN A 32 -18.85 -3.90 19.61
C GLN A 32 -17.97 -2.65 19.77
N TRP A 33 -16.64 -2.81 19.74
CA TRP A 33 -15.70 -1.69 19.82
C TRP A 33 -15.83 -0.72 18.63
N LEU A 34 -16.36 -1.17 17.50
CA LEU A 34 -16.58 -0.34 16.31
C LEU A 34 -17.50 0.84 16.63
N GLY A 35 -18.54 0.61 17.44
CA GLY A 35 -19.49 1.65 17.84
C GLY A 35 -18.88 2.75 18.72
N ILE A 36 -17.74 2.48 19.38
CA ILE A 36 -17.00 3.49 20.13
C ILE A 36 -16.20 4.35 19.15
N VAL A 37 -15.50 3.72 18.21
CA VAL A 37 -14.68 4.40 17.21
C VAL A 37 -15.52 5.31 16.31
N THR A 38 -16.69 4.84 15.86
CA THR A 38 -17.62 5.66 15.06
C THR A 38 -18.07 6.93 15.79
N LYS A 39 -18.41 6.83 17.07
CA LYS A 39 -18.82 8.00 17.88
C LYS A 39 -17.70 9.01 18.05
N ILE A 40 -16.47 8.54 18.28
CA ILE A 40 -15.30 9.42 18.40
C ILE A 40 -15.05 10.16 17.08
N LEU A 41 -15.04 9.44 15.96
CA LEU A 41 -14.77 10.03 14.64
C LEU A 41 -15.91 10.96 14.17
N ALA A 42 -17.17 10.63 14.49
CA ALA A 42 -18.32 11.51 14.22
C ALA A 42 -18.27 12.83 14.98
N GLY A 43 -17.64 12.86 16.15
CA GLY A 43 -17.41 14.09 16.91
C GLY A 43 -16.32 15.00 16.35
N ALA A 44 -15.52 14.54 15.37
CA ALA A 44 -14.34 15.25 14.87
C ALA A 44 -14.25 15.28 13.32
N PRO A 45 -15.24 15.86 12.62
CA PRO A 45 -15.33 15.82 11.15
C PRO A 45 -14.12 16.47 10.43
N GLU A 46 -13.54 17.53 11.01
CA GLU A 46 -12.34 18.14 10.42
C GLU A 46 -11.11 17.23 10.53
N GLY A 47 -11.00 16.45 11.61
CA GLY A 47 -9.95 15.44 11.77
C GLY A 47 -10.06 14.31 10.75
N VAL A 48 -11.29 13.88 10.46
CA VAL A 48 -11.58 12.89 9.42
C VAL A 48 -11.13 13.37 8.04
N LYS A 49 -11.34 14.63 7.69
CA LYS A 49 -10.88 15.19 6.41
C LYS A 49 -9.36 15.06 6.23
N TYR A 50 -8.58 15.40 7.26
CA TYR A 50 -7.12 15.28 7.18
C TYR A 50 -6.63 13.83 7.17
N ILE A 51 -7.25 12.95 7.98
CA ILE A 51 -6.84 11.54 8.01
C ILE A 51 -7.10 10.83 6.68
N SER A 52 -8.14 11.26 5.96
CA SER A 52 -8.51 10.75 4.63
C SER A 52 -7.47 11.07 3.56
N LEU A 53 -6.60 12.06 3.79
CA LEU A 53 -5.51 12.44 2.88
C LEU A 53 -4.24 11.61 3.11
N VAL A 54 -4.13 10.88 4.22
CA VAL A 54 -2.96 10.04 4.53
C VAL A 54 -2.71 8.99 3.44
N PRO A 55 -3.71 8.19 3.00
CA PRO A 55 -3.52 7.22 1.91
C PRO A 55 -3.05 7.88 0.60
N VAL A 56 -3.51 9.11 0.33
CA VAL A 56 -3.10 9.88 -0.86
C VAL A 56 -1.62 10.26 -0.77
N ALA A 57 -1.19 10.83 0.37
CA ALA A 57 0.19 11.20 0.61
C ALA A 57 1.12 9.98 0.52
N VAL A 58 0.69 8.87 1.11
CA VAL A 58 1.43 7.60 1.08
C VAL A 58 1.53 7.01 -0.34
N ALA A 59 0.46 7.10 -1.14
CA ALA A 59 0.49 6.65 -2.53
C ALA A 59 1.48 7.48 -3.38
N VAL A 60 1.47 8.82 -3.23
CA VAL A 60 2.43 9.71 -3.91
C VAL A 60 3.86 9.38 -3.51
N TRP A 61 4.10 9.18 -2.21
CA TRP A 61 5.41 8.77 -1.70
C TRP A 61 5.84 7.40 -2.25
N SER A 62 4.93 6.43 -2.31
CA SER A 62 5.20 5.08 -2.86
C SER A 62 5.56 5.12 -4.35
N ILE A 63 4.96 6.03 -5.12
CA ILE A 63 5.36 6.26 -6.52
C ILE A 63 6.81 6.77 -6.60
N GLN A 64 7.22 7.67 -5.71
CA GLN A 64 8.62 8.12 -5.67
C GLN A 64 9.56 6.97 -5.29
N GLN A 65 9.20 6.17 -4.28
CA GLN A 65 10.00 5.00 -3.88
C GLN A 65 10.09 3.93 -4.96
N SER A 66 9.04 3.74 -5.76
CA SER A 66 9.06 2.80 -6.88
C SER A 66 10.19 3.09 -7.87
N LYS A 67 10.52 4.38 -8.08
CA LYS A 67 11.65 4.79 -8.91
C LYS A 67 12.98 4.40 -8.28
N ALA A 68 13.14 4.65 -6.98
CA ALA A 68 14.35 4.28 -6.24
C ALA A 68 14.60 2.76 -6.21
N ILE A 69 13.53 1.95 -6.19
CA ILE A 69 13.64 0.48 -6.27
C ILE A 69 14.08 0.01 -7.66
N LEU A 70 13.47 0.55 -8.72
CA LEU A 70 13.74 0.10 -10.10
C LEU A 70 15.01 0.70 -10.71
N PHE A 71 15.41 1.87 -10.19
CA PHE A 71 16.56 2.64 -10.62
C PHE A 71 17.30 3.19 -9.39
N PRO A 72 17.96 2.33 -8.60
CA PRO A 72 18.76 2.79 -7.47
C PRO A 72 19.90 3.68 -7.96
N ALA A 73 20.20 4.76 -7.24
CA ALA A 73 21.21 5.75 -7.64
C ALA A 73 22.62 5.14 -7.73
N GLU A 74 22.86 4.07 -6.98
CA GLU A 74 24.10 3.31 -6.95
C GLU A 74 24.29 2.45 -8.21
N ASP A 75 23.25 2.25 -9.03
CA ASP A 75 23.30 1.41 -10.24
C ASP A 75 23.82 2.16 -11.47
N THR A 76 25.08 2.59 -11.41
CA THR A 76 25.72 3.33 -12.51
C THR A 76 25.96 2.50 -13.78
N LYS A 77 25.99 1.16 -13.66
CA LYS A 77 26.26 0.22 -14.76
C LYS A 77 25.01 -0.48 -15.29
N GLY A 78 23.84 -0.20 -14.72
CA GLY A 78 22.58 -0.82 -15.09
C GLY A 78 22.49 -2.32 -14.79
N ILE A 79 23.17 -2.76 -13.72
CA ILE A 79 23.28 -4.16 -13.30
C ILE A 79 21.89 -4.71 -12.94
N LEU A 80 21.05 -3.88 -12.30
CA LEU A 80 19.72 -4.31 -11.88
C LEU A 80 18.81 -4.56 -13.08
N GLN A 81 18.90 -3.76 -14.14
CA GLN A 81 18.07 -3.94 -15.35
C GLN A 81 18.54 -5.12 -16.20
N GLN A 82 19.82 -5.49 -16.10
CA GLN A 82 20.37 -6.69 -16.74
C GLN A 82 20.03 -7.98 -15.98
N TRP A 83 19.53 -7.87 -14.74
CA TRP A 83 19.22 -9.04 -13.93
C TRP A 83 18.09 -9.87 -14.58
N PRO A 84 18.24 -11.19 -14.79
CA PRO A 84 17.24 -12.02 -15.47
C PRO A 84 15.85 -12.02 -14.83
N LYS A 85 15.76 -11.65 -13.54
CA LYS A 85 14.50 -11.56 -12.79
C LYS A 85 13.97 -10.12 -12.64
N PHE A 86 14.58 -9.14 -13.29
CA PHE A 86 14.15 -7.73 -13.22
C PHE A 86 12.68 -7.54 -13.57
N GLN A 87 12.17 -8.25 -14.59
CA GLN A 87 10.74 -8.18 -14.95
C GLN A 87 9.83 -8.59 -13.79
N LYS A 88 10.23 -9.61 -13.01
CA LYS A 88 9.46 -10.04 -11.84
C LYS A 88 9.48 -9.01 -10.71
N LEU A 89 10.57 -8.25 -10.56
CA LEU A 89 10.65 -7.14 -9.62
C LEU A 89 9.73 -5.99 -10.06
N LYS A 90 9.79 -5.62 -11.34
CA LYS A 90 8.92 -4.59 -11.94
C LYS A 90 7.44 -4.94 -11.76
N GLU A 91 7.04 -6.19 -12.03
CA GLU A 91 5.67 -6.66 -11.82
C GLU A 91 5.22 -6.50 -10.36
N ARG A 92 6.08 -6.83 -9.38
CA ARG A 92 5.76 -6.67 -7.95
C ARG A 92 5.60 -5.21 -7.55
N VAL A 93 6.46 -4.33 -8.06
CA VAL A 93 6.34 -2.89 -7.86
C VAL A 93 5.02 -2.38 -8.42
N ILE A 94 4.63 -2.81 -9.61
CA ILE A 94 3.34 -2.44 -10.21
C ILE A 94 2.16 -2.94 -9.35
N ILE A 95 2.18 -4.19 -8.88
CA ILE A 95 1.15 -4.72 -7.99
C ILE A 95 1.03 -3.88 -6.72
N GLY A 96 2.16 -3.54 -6.08
CA GLY A 96 2.16 -2.69 -4.89
C GLY A 96 1.57 -1.30 -5.16
N LEU A 97 1.89 -0.69 -6.31
CA LEU A 97 1.31 0.60 -6.71
C LEU A 97 -0.20 0.51 -6.97
N LEU A 98 -0.68 -0.60 -7.55
CA LEU A 98 -2.12 -0.83 -7.73
C LEU A 98 -2.84 -0.93 -6.39
N PHE A 99 -2.28 -1.63 -5.40
CA PHE A 99 -2.82 -1.65 -4.05
C PHE A 99 -2.86 -0.25 -3.43
N GLN A 100 -1.80 0.54 -3.57
CA GLN A 100 -1.77 1.92 -3.09
C GLN A 100 -2.85 2.79 -3.76
N ALA A 101 -3.06 2.63 -5.07
CA ALA A 101 -4.13 3.32 -5.78
C ALA A 101 -5.53 2.92 -5.27
N VAL A 102 -5.76 1.64 -5.01
CA VAL A 102 -7.01 1.13 -4.43
C VAL A 102 -7.23 1.70 -3.03
N PHE A 103 -6.22 1.65 -2.16
CA PHE A 103 -6.33 2.21 -0.81
C PHE A 103 -6.59 3.71 -0.85
N CYS A 104 -5.89 4.45 -1.71
CA CYS A 104 -6.14 5.88 -1.95
C CYS A 104 -7.60 6.15 -2.35
N ALA A 105 -8.11 5.41 -3.34
CA ALA A 105 -9.50 5.55 -3.79
C ALA A 105 -10.51 5.24 -2.68
N LEU A 106 -10.24 4.22 -1.85
CA LEU A 106 -11.10 3.86 -0.72
C LEU A 106 -11.10 4.93 0.38
N GLY A 107 -9.97 5.56 0.66
CA GLY A 107 -9.87 6.64 1.63
C GLY A 107 -10.65 7.88 1.20
N ILE A 108 -10.44 8.32 -0.05
CA ILE A 108 -11.20 9.44 -0.63
C ILE A 108 -12.69 9.09 -0.72
N GLY A 109 -13.03 7.87 -1.16
CA GLY A 109 -14.41 7.41 -1.28
C GLY A 109 -15.14 7.37 0.06
N ALA A 110 -14.51 6.85 1.12
CA ALA A 110 -15.08 6.83 2.46
C ALA A 110 -15.37 8.25 2.98
N TRP A 111 -14.48 9.20 2.71
CA TRP A 111 -14.68 10.60 3.08
C TRP A 111 -15.82 11.27 2.31
N ILE A 112 -15.92 11.06 1.00
CA ILE A 112 -17.00 11.63 0.17
C ILE A 112 -18.36 11.09 0.58
N ILE A 113 -18.46 9.77 0.83
CA ILE A 113 -19.71 9.09 1.15
C ILE A 113 -20.16 9.38 2.59
N SER A 114 -19.22 9.46 3.54
CA SER A 114 -19.51 9.72 4.96
C SER A 114 -18.47 10.66 5.56
N PRO A 115 -18.63 11.99 5.39
CA PRO A 115 -17.65 12.97 5.87
C PRO A 115 -17.45 12.96 7.39
N SER A 116 -18.45 12.53 8.16
CA SER A 116 -18.37 12.36 9.61
C SER A 116 -18.13 10.90 10.05
N LEU A 117 -17.97 9.95 9.12
CA LEU A 117 -17.81 8.52 9.43
C LEU A 117 -18.82 7.98 10.46
N SER A 118 -20.06 8.45 10.38
CA SER A 118 -21.15 8.06 11.29
C SER A 118 -21.59 6.61 11.12
N ASN A 119 -21.14 5.95 10.05
CA ASN A 119 -21.39 4.55 9.75
C ASN A 119 -20.15 3.69 10.03
N GLY A 120 -20.33 2.58 10.73
CA GLY A 120 -19.28 1.59 11.00
C GLY A 120 -18.58 1.09 9.73
N THR A 121 -19.31 0.87 8.65
CA THR A 121 -18.73 0.45 7.36
C THR A 121 -17.74 1.49 6.83
N ALA A 122 -18.08 2.78 6.91
CA ALA A 122 -17.20 3.85 6.44
C ALA A 122 -15.92 3.94 7.30
N VAL A 123 -16.03 3.74 8.61
CA VAL A 123 -14.88 3.66 9.52
C VAL A 123 -13.96 2.50 9.15
N ILE A 124 -14.50 1.32 8.86
CA ILE A 124 -13.69 0.16 8.48
C ILE A 124 -13.02 0.39 7.13
N VAL A 125 -13.72 0.93 6.14
CA VAL A 125 -13.14 1.24 4.82
C VAL A 125 -12.03 2.28 4.95
N MET A 126 -12.21 3.32 5.78
CA MET A 126 -11.18 4.31 6.06
C MET A 126 -9.98 3.67 6.78
N GLY A 127 -10.21 2.87 7.81
CA GLY A 127 -9.17 2.17 8.54
C GLY A 127 -8.37 1.21 7.65
N MET A 128 -9.06 0.46 6.78
CA MET A 128 -8.45 -0.41 5.78
C MET A 128 -7.57 0.38 4.81
N SER A 129 -8.08 1.52 4.32
CA SER A 129 -7.34 2.40 3.43
C SER A 129 -6.03 2.88 4.06
N ILE A 130 -6.09 3.38 5.30
CA ILE A 130 -4.90 3.88 6.02
C ILE A 130 -3.94 2.74 6.35
N ALA A 131 -4.42 1.67 6.97
CA ALA A 131 -3.59 0.54 7.36
C ALA A 131 -2.94 -0.12 6.13
N GLY A 132 -3.71 -0.31 5.06
CA GLY A 132 -3.24 -0.88 3.80
C GLY A 132 -2.18 -0.01 3.14
N ALA A 133 -2.40 1.31 3.10
CA ALA A 133 -1.42 2.26 2.58
C ALA A 133 -0.11 2.21 3.38
N LEU A 134 -0.17 2.21 4.72
CA LEU A 134 1.01 2.17 5.59
C LEU A 134 1.79 0.84 5.51
N VAL A 135 1.08 -0.29 5.42
CA VAL A 135 1.70 -1.60 5.21
C VAL A 135 2.41 -1.62 3.87
N GLY A 136 1.74 -1.19 2.79
CA GLY A 136 2.37 -1.12 1.48
C GLY A 136 3.55 -0.15 1.46
N ALA A 137 3.48 0.99 2.15
CA ALA A 137 4.58 1.93 2.27
C ALA A 137 5.81 1.28 2.94
N SER A 138 5.57 0.49 3.98
CA SER A 138 6.62 -0.28 4.67
C SER A 138 7.25 -1.32 3.73
N THR A 139 6.44 -1.99 2.90
CA THR A 139 6.93 -2.90 1.85
C THR A 139 7.83 -2.15 0.85
N PHE A 140 7.41 -0.98 0.36
CA PHE A 140 8.19 -0.14 -0.55
C PHE A 140 9.51 0.32 0.08
N TYR A 141 9.46 0.75 1.34
CA TYR A 141 10.64 1.20 2.08
C TYR A 141 11.70 0.10 2.17
N LEU A 142 11.30 -1.09 2.65
CA LEU A 142 12.21 -2.22 2.82
C LEU A 142 12.76 -2.70 1.46
N ALA A 143 11.92 -2.75 0.44
CA ALA A 143 12.34 -3.10 -0.92
C ALA A 143 13.36 -2.09 -1.49
N GLY A 144 13.22 -0.80 -1.18
CA GLY A 144 14.16 0.25 -1.55
C GLY A 144 15.54 0.03 -0.94
N ILE A 145 15.58 -0.20 0.38
CA ILE A 145 16.83 -0.48 1.10
C ILE A 145 17.53 -1.70 0.53
N MET A 146 16.82 -2.81 0.36
CA MET A 146 17.41 -4.06 -0.15
C MET A 146 17.93 -3.90 -1.57
N SER A 147 17.22 -3.16 -2.44
CA SER A 147 17.64 -2.94 -3.83
C SER A 147 18.92 -2.10 -3.90
N ALA A 148 19.03 -1.05 -3.07
CA ALA A 148 20.23 -0.24 -2.97
C ALA A 148 21.43 -1.03 -2.41
N GLU A 149 21.21 -1.84 -1.37
CA GLU A 149 22.25 -2.66 -0.75
C GLU A 149 22.84 -3.70 -1.71
N ILE A 150 21.97 -4.44 -2.43
CA ILE A 150 22.41 -5.45 -3.41
C ILE A 150 23.24 -4.81 -4.51
N THR A 151 22.80 -3.66 -5.01
CA THR A 151 23.48 -2.92 -6.08
C THR A 151 24.85 -2.42 -5.62
N LYS A 152 24.92 -1.81 -4.42
CA LYS A 152 26.17 -1.33 -3.83
C LYS A 152 27.19 -2.45 -3.62
N HIS A 153 26.75 -3.64 -3.19
CA HIS A 153 27.65 -4.77 -2.98
C HIS A 153 28.23 -5.32 -4.30
N HIS A 154 27.49 -5.24 -5.40
CA HIS A 154 28.00 -5.65 -6.72
C HIS A 154 28.88 -4.56 -7.35
N ALA A 155 28.59 -3.28 -7.09
CA ALA A 155 29.42 -2.16 -7.58
C ALA A 155 30.83 -2.13 -6.97
N THR A 156 31.01 -2.66 -5.75
CA THR A 156 32.30 -2.69 -5.03
C THR A 156 33.18 -3.91 -5.36
N LYS A 157 32.63 -4.92 -6.05
CA LYS A 157 33.36 -6.15 -6.43
C LYS A 157 33.93 -6.11 -7.86
N ILE A 158 33.76 -5.00 -8.57
CA ILE A 158 34.29 -4.76 -9.92
C ILE A 158 35.34 -3.66 -9.83
#